data_AF-A0A9J6ZPM2-F1
#
_entry.id   AF-A0A9J6ZPM2-F1
#
_cell.length_a   1.000
_cell.length_b   1.000
_cell.length_c   1.000
_cell.angle_alpha   90.00
_cell.angle_beta   90.00
_cell.angle_gamma   90.00
#
_symmetry.space_group_name_H-M   'P 1'
#
loop_
_entity.id
_entity.type
_entity.pdbx_description
1 polymer ?
#
loop_
_entity_poly.entity_id
_entity_poly.type
_entity_poly.pdbx_seq_one_letter_code
_entity_poly.pdbx_strand_id
1 'polypeptide(L)'
;MKILILFAVCVLCSCSKDSNDFAVEEQYDSELSADEALLKSQLSKAASVLSRLTSISEVDEELKSIGNTFEVADSSFSLKEILTQEPVLKSTEDKFANLRACFYKNRDLKSVSPIDSLLSSIIDYDYVMWMPYPLEWYPDDRQFLTIVSHPLDNEVEGIGYRWINGKLEEVLVNDDYNEEYPVLIVTPKYLAGDDLNLNLSSSLKSSVGDEILQVRIGEFRTRSKFGTGFFKKNVTFEIHRGQGEVNADGKTITTSWPTKIGFNVSKKHIKAAKKGWTKYKNGGWVSVNVLWDYNWKKGKTEQGLVLVCTSGSDKKETVTVSVSANEKGDISATIKEETKLEVKGKVVGNATIDRDGFLKMNKSHYEMRGAWAVHSVHGDVKFTMPHSLN
;
A
#
# COMPACT_ATOMS: atom_id res chain seq x y z
N MET A 1 13.49 70.49 -20.39
CA MET A 1 12.21 70.18 -19.70
C MET A 1 11.82 68.78 -20.14
N LYS A 2 11.87 67.70 -19.36
CA LYS A 2 11.69 67.46 -17.91
C LYS A 2 12.81 66.57 -17.34
N ILE A 3 13.09 66.77 -16.06
CA ILE A 3 13.89 65.93 -15.13
C ILE A 3 12.91 65.18 -14.23
N LEU A 4 13.23 63.92 -13.87
CA LEU A 4 12.79 63.12 -12.69
C LEU A 4 13.38 61.70 -12.91
N ILE A 5 14.40 61.15 -12.23
CA ILE A 5 14.85 60.99 -10.83
C ILE A 5 14.02 59.99 -9.98
N LEU A 6 14.71 58.91 -9.55
CA LEU A 6 14.51 57.97 -8.42
C LEU A 6 13.35 56.94 -8.51
N PHE A 7 13.44 55.69 -8.01
CA PHE A 7 14.31 55.09 -6.99
C PHE A 7 14.54 53.59 -7.29
N ALA A 8 15.75 53.11 -7.02
CA ALA A 8 16.06 51.69 -6.86
C ALA A 8 15.55 51.18 -5.50
N VAL A 9 14.87 50.03 -5.48
CA VAL A 9 14.70 49.22 -4.29
C VAL A 9 15.15 47.80 -4.65
N CYS A 10 16.33 47.44 -4.14
CA CYS A 10 16.79 46.07 -4.06
C CYS A 10 15.87 45.31 -3.09
N VAL A 11 15.18 44.29 -3.59
CA VAL A 11 14.72 43.17 -2.75
C VAL A 11 15.54 41.95 -3.12
N LEU A 12 16.59 41.72 -2.34
CA LEU A 12 17.27 40.44 -2.24
C LEU A 12 16.29 39.47 -1.56
N CYS A 13 15.66 38.61 -2.34
CA CYS A 13 15.12 37.34 -1.84
C CYS A 13 15.93 36.21 -2.49
N SER A 14 16.91 35.76 -1.73
CA SER A 14 17.61 34.49 -1.92
C SER A 14 16.64 33.35 -1.60
N CYS A 15 16.17 32.65 -2.63
CA CYS A 15 15.80 31.24 -2.53
C CYS A 15 16.49 30.53 -3.68
N SER A 16 17.56 29.81 -3.33
CA SER A 16 18.24 28.85 -4.19
C SER A 16 17.22 27.88 -4.77
N LYS A 17 16.93 28.04 -6.06
CA LYS A 17 16.39 26.97 -6.89
C LYS A 17 17.55 26.01 -7.16
N ASP A 18 17.70 25.01 -6.30
CA ASP A 18 18.34 23.77 -6.73
C ASP A 18 17.30 23.00 -7.55
N SER A 19 17.33 23.27 -8.85
CA SER A 19 16.76 22.39 -9.86
C SER A 19 17.63 21.14 -9.95
N ASN A 20 17.29 20.12 -9.16
CA ASN A 20 17.61 18.75 -9.57
C ASN A 20 16.53 18.32 -10.57
N ASP A 21 16.74 18.73 -11.83
CA ASP A 21 16.16 18.02 -12.96
C ASP A 21 16.75 16.60 -12.94
N PHE A 22 16.00 15.66 -12.38
CA PHE A 22 16.15 14.26 -12.72
C PHE A 22 15.15 13.97 -13.83
N ALA A 23 15.62 14.02 -15.08
CA ALA A 23 14.97 13.30 -16.15
C ALA A 23 15.08 11.81 -15.84
N VAL A 24 13.97 11.21 -15.45
CA VAL A 24 13.83 9.76 -15.37
C VAL A 24 12.74 9.37 -16.35
N GLU A 25 13.13 9.09 -17.59
CA GLU A 25 12.41 8.11 -18.39
C GLU A 25 12.97 6.74 -17.99
N GLU A 26 12.37 6.11 -16.99
CA GLU A 26 12.52 4.68 -16.75
C GLU A 26 11.29 4.00 -17.35
N GLN A 27 11.39 3.60 -18.61
CA GLN A 27 10.47 2.65 -19.23
C GLN A 27 11.04 1.25 -18.99
N TYR A 28 10.57 0.59 -17.93
CA TYR A 28 10.82 -0.84 -17.75
C TYR A 28 9.84 -1.61 -18.64
N ASP A 29 10.23 -1.88 -19.89
CA ASP A 29 9.65 -2.99 -20.62
C ASP A 29 10.44 -4.24 -20.22
N SER A 30 9.98 -4.98 -19.22
CA SER A 30 10.50 -6.34 -19.02
C SER A 30 10.02 -7.18 -20.21
N GLU A 31 10.96 -7.67 -21.01
CA GLU A 31 10.63 -8.53 -22.15
C GLU A 31 9.92 -9.79 -21.65
N LEU A 32 8.64 -9.94 -22.01
CA LEU A 32 7.81 -11.06 -21.56
C LEU A 32 8.29 -12.36 -22.22
N SER A 33 8.32 -13.44 -21.44
CA SER A 33 8.44 -14.78 -22.01
C SER A 33 7.22 -15.12 -22.90
N ALA A 34 7.34 -16.15 -23.73
CA ALA A 34 6.23 -16.57 -24.59
C ALA A 34 4.96 -16.94 -23.79
N ASP A 35 5.13 -17.58 -22.63
CA ASP A 35 4.03 -17.97 -21.75
C ASP A 35 3.40 -16.73 -21.09
N GLU A 36 4.20 -15.74 -20.68
CA GLU A 36 3.69 -14.48 -20.12
C GLU A 36 2.99 -13.62 -21.17
N ALA A 37 3.47 -13.60 -22.42
CA ALA A 37 2.81 -12.93 -23.53
C ALA A 37 1.44 -13.58 -23.83
N LEU A 38 1.36 -14.92 -23.79
CA LEU A 38 0.10 -15.64 -23.93
C LEU A 38 -0.85 -15.33 -22.76
N LEU A 39 -0.34 -15.33 -21.53
CA LEU A 39 -1.11 -14.97 -20.33
C LEU A 39 -1.65 -13.54 -20.43
N LYS A 40 -0.80 -12.57 -20.83
CA LYS A 40 -1.20 -11.18 -21.07
C LYS A 40 -2.35 -11.09 -22.07
N SER A 41 -2.26 -11.84 -23.17
CA SER A 41 -3.33 -11.90 -24.18
C SER A 41 -4.63 -12.48 -23.62
N GLN A 42 -4.57 -13.53 -22.79
CA GLN A 42 -5.77 -14.12 -22.19
C GLN A 42 -6.40 -13.22 -21.12
N LEU A 43 -5.59 -12.55 -20.30
CA LEU A 43 -6.07 -11.54 -19.34
C LEU A 43 -6.78 -10.39 -20.05
N SER A 44 -6.18 -9.84 -21.10
CA SER A 44 -6.77 -8.76 -21.91
C SER A 44 -8.11 -9.17 -22.52
N LYS A 45 -8.19 -10.42 -23.02
CA LYS A 45 -9.43 -11.00 -23.52
C LYS A 45 -10.48 -11.21 -22.42
N ALA A 46 -10.07 -11.59 -21.20
CA ALA A 46 -10.97 -11.67 -20.04
C ALA A 46 -11.59 -10.29 -19.75
N ALA A 47 -10.77 -9.25 -19.66
CA ALA A 47 -11.22 -7.88 -19.43
C ALA A 47 -12.19 -7.40 -20.53
N SER A 48 -11.88 -7.68 -21.80
CA SER A 48 -12.75 -7.35 -22.94
C SER A 48 -14.11 -8.07 -22.88
N VAL A 49 -14.13 -9.38 -22.58
CA VAL A 49 -15.35 -10.18 -22.46
C VAL A 49 -16.21 -9.67 -21.31
N LEU A 50 -15.61 -9.45 -20.12
CA LEU A 50 -16.31 -8.90 -18.97
C LEU A 50 -16.88 -7.51 -19.29
N SER A 51 -16.13 -6.66 -20.01
CA SER A 51 -16.60 -5.32 -20.36
C SER A 51 -17.77 -5.37 -21.35
N ARG A 52 -17.81 -6.34 -22.28
CA ARG A 52 -18.99 -6.52 -23.15
C ARG A 52 -20.22 -6.97 -22.34
N LEU A 53 -19.99 -7.78 -21.31
CA LEU A 53 -21.06 -8.30 -20.46
C LEU A 53 -21.74 -7.22 -19.61
N THR A 54 -21.09 -6.09 -19.34
CA THR A 54 -21.74 -4.94 -18.66
C THR A 54 -22.85 -4.29 -19.49
N SER A 55 -23.01 -4.66 -20.77
CA SER A 55 -24.20 -4.30 -21.55
C SER A 55 -25.50 -4.91 -21.01
N ILE A 56 -25.38 -5.95 -20.17
CA ILE A 56 -26.48 -6.60 -19.47
C ILE A 56 -26.55 -5.99 -18.07
N SER A 57 -27.66 -5.32 -17.74
CA SER A 57 -27.80 -4.53 -16.51
C SER A 57 -27.53 -5.35 -15.26
N GLU A 58 -28.01 -6.58 -15.19
CA GLU A 58 -27.83 -7.45 -14.04
C GLU A 58 -26.36 -7.83 -13.82
N VAL A 59 -25.60 -8.03 -14.91
CA VAL A 59 -24.16 -8.32 -14.83
C VAL A 59 -23.37 -7.08 -14.42
N ASP A 60 -23.75 -5.90 -14.94
CA ASP A 60 -23.13 -4.64 -14.54
C ASP A 60 -23.29 -4.37 -13.04
N GLU A 61 -24.49 -4.58 -12.49
CA GLU A 61 -24.76 -4.44 -11.05
C GLU A 61 -23.97 -5.45 -10.21
N GLU A 62 -23.88 -6.72 -10.65
CA GLU A 62 -23.04 -7.73 -9.99
C GLU A 62 -21.56 -7.31 -9.97
N LEU A 63 -21.03 -6.83 -11.10
CA LEU A 63 -19.64 -6.39 -11.20
C LEU A 63 -19.38 -5.11 -10.37
N LYS A 64 -20.31 -4.16 -10.36
CA LYS A 64 -20.23 -2.95 -9.51
C LYS A 64 -20.24 -3.30 -8.02
N SER A 65 -20.89 -4.39 -7.64
CA SER A 65 -20.93 -4.86 -6.25
C SER A 65 -19.54 -5.18 -5.67
N ILE A 66 -18.55 -5.50 -6.51
CA ILE A 66 -17.14 -5.78 -6.14
C ILE A 66 -16.46 -4.60 -5.46
N GLY A 67 -16.94 -3.38 -5.71
CA GLY A 67 -16.38 -2.17 -5.11
C GLY A 67 -17.44 -1.18 -4.66
N ASN A 68 -18.69 -1.60 -4.44
CA ASN A 68 -19.77 -0.64 -4.19
C ASN A 68 -19.55 0.22 -2.93
N THR A 69 -18.95 -0.37 -1.88
CA THR A 69 -18.64 0.34 -0.63
C THR A 69 -17.15 0.34 -0.34
N PHE A 70 -16.71 1.27 0.51
CA PHE A 70 -15.34 1.29 1.01
C PHE A 70 -14.89 -0.03 1.64
N GLU A 71 -15.76 -0.72 2.39
CA GLU A 71 -15.44 -1.97 3.06
C GLU A 71 -15.15 -3.10 2.08
N VAL A 72 -15.85 -3.12 0.94
CA VAL A 72 -15.76 -4.18 -0.06
C VAL A 72 -14.70 -3.87 -1.12
N ALA A 73 -14.57 -2.61 -1.55
CA ALA A 73 -13.52 -2.21 -2.50
C ALA A 73 -12.15 -2.64 -1.99
N ASP A 74 -11.26 -3.08 -2.85
CA ASP A 74 -10.03 -3.84 -2.58
C ASP A 74 -10.20 -5.31 -2.16
N SER A 75 -11.41 -5.86 -2.06
CA SER A 75 -11.57 -7.31 -1.93
C SER A 75 -11.31 -8.01 -3.27
N SER A 76 -10.63 -9.16 -3.23
CA SER A 76 -10.43 -10.01 -4.42
C SER A 76 -11.59 -10.99 -4.54
N PHE A 77 -12.14 -11.12 -5.75
CA PHE A 77 -13.17 -12.08 -6.09
C PHE A 77 -12.63 -13.05 -7.16
N SER A 78 -12.58 -14.35 -6.85
CA SER A 78 -12.07 -15.35 -7.80
C SER A 78 -13.06 -15.59 -8.93
N LEU A 79 -12.63 -15.31 -10.17
CA LEU A 79 -13.38 -15.66 -11.38
C LEU A 79 -13.49 -17.17 -11.55
N LYS A 80 -12.46 -17.92 -11.14
CA LYS A 80 -12.50 -19.38 -11.13
C LYS A 80 -13.64 -19.88 -10.26
N GLU A 81 -13.73 -19.42 -9.01
CA GLU A 81 -14.82 -19.78 -8.11
C GLU A 81 -16.17 -19.37 -8.70
N ILE A 82 -16.31 -18.10 -9.13
CA ILE A 82 -17.55 -17.58 -9.73
C ILE A 82 -18.03 -18.44 -10.91
N LEU A 83 -17.14 -18.85 -11.82
CA LEU A 83 -17.50 -19.56 -13.04
C LEU A 83 -17.67 -21.08 -12.87
N THR A 84 -17.06 -21.66 -11.83
CA THR A 84 -17.12 -23.11 -11.56
C THR A 84 -18.10 -23.48 -10.45
N GLN A 85 -18.60 -22.50 -9.69
CA GLN A 85 -19.56 -22.73 -8.62
C GLN A 85 -20.84 -23.38 -9.16
N GLU A 86 -21.15 -24.58 -8.68
CA GLU A 86 -22.45 -25.18 -8.90
C GLU A 86 -23.50 -24.37 -8.11
N PRO A 87 -24.69 -24.11 -8.68
CA PRO A 87 -25.75 -23.38 -8.00
C PRO A 87 -26.11 -24.13 -6.70
N VAL A 88 -25.73 -23.58 -5.56
CA VAL A 88 -25.94 -24.22 -4.26
C VAL A 88 -27.45 -24.31 -4.01
N LEU A 89 -27.94 -25.54 -3.84
CA LEU A 89 -29.30 -25.80 -3.41
C LEU A 89 -29.52 -25.21 -2.02
N LYS A 90 -30.24 -24.08 -1.98
CA LYS A 90 -30.89 -23.44 -0.82
C LYS A 90 -29.95 -22.80 0.22
N SER A 91 -29.93 -21.46 0.22
CA SER A 91 -29.78 -20.53 1.36
C SER A 91 -28.67 -19.47 1.27
N THR A 92 -27.85 -19.45 0.22
CA THR A 92 -26.95 -18.31 -0.05
C THR A 92 -27.25 -17.76 -1.43
N GLU A 93 -27.61 -16.48 -1.50
CA GLU A 93 -27.86 -15.78 -2.76
C GLU A 93 -26.56 -15.79 -3.58
N ASP A 94 -26.63 -16.39 -4.77
CA ASP A 94 -25.49 -16.49 -5.68
C ASP A 94 -25.24 -15.14 -6.33
N LYS A 95 -24.32 -14.38 -5.73
CA LYS A 95 -24.03 -12.98 -6.07
C LYS A 95 -23.54 -12.76 -7.51
N PHE A 96 -23.16 -13.80 -8.24
CA PHE A 96 -22.61 -13.69 -9.60
C PHE A 96 -23.30 -14.66 -10.58
N ALA A 97 -24.54 -15.03 -10.31
CA ALA A 97 -25.28 -15.97 -11.13
C ALA A 97 -25.50 -15.45 -12.56
N ASN A 98 -25.77 -14.15 -12.72
CA ASN A 98 -26.00 -13.56 -14.04
C ASN A 98 -24.71 -13.48 -14.83
N LEU A 99 -23.61 -13.05 -14.20
CA LEU A 99 -22.28 -13.05 -14.79
C LEU A 99 -21.92 -14.45 -15.28
N ARG A 100 -22.04 -15.48 -14.42
CA ARG A 100 -21.74 -16.86 -14.78
C ARG A 100 -22.62 -17.32 -15.96
N ALA A 101 -23.93 -17.10 -15.89
CA ALA A 101 -24.84 -17.50 -16.95
C ALA A 101 -24.53 -16.82 -18.29
N CYS A 102 -24.26 -15.52 -18.28
CA CYS A 102 -23.98 -14.75 -19.48
C CYS A 102 -22.58 -15.06 -20.06
N PHE A 103 -21.60 -15.34 -19.21
CA PHE A 103 -20.28 -15.79 -19.63
C PHE A 103 -20.37 -17.10 -20.44
N TYR A 104 -21.17 -18.07 -19.97
CA TYR A 104 -21.39 -19.32 -20.71
C TYR A 104 -22.34 -19.18 -21.91
N LYS A 105 -23.32 -18.26 -21.90
CA LYS A 105 -24.16 -17.98 -23.08
C LYS A 105 -23.38 -17.31 -24.21
N ASN A 106 -22.39 -16.49 -23.88
CA ASN A 106 -21.46 -15.93 -24.88
C ASN A 106 -20.57 -16.99 -25.56
N ARG A 107 -20.58 -18.25 -25.08
CA ARG A 107 -19.96 -19.39 -25.75
C ARG A 107 -20.55 -19.68 -27.13
N ASP A 108 -21.80 -19.26 -27.37
CA ASP A 108 -22.53 -19.48 -28.63
C ASP A 108 -22.27 -18.42 -29.72
N LEU A 109 -21.47 -17.39 -29.44
CA LEU A 109 -21.00 -16.44 -30.45
C LEU A 109 -19.91 -17.09 -31.31
N LYS A 110 -20.38 -17.82 -32.33
CA LYS A 110 -19.65 -18.47 -33.44
C LYS A 110 -18.23 -17.94 -33.69
N SER A 111 -17.26 -18.50 -32.97
CA SER A 111 -15.90 -18.75 -33.44
C SER A 111 -15.33 -19.88 -32.58
N VAL A 112 -14.93 -20.97 -33.23
CA VAL A 112 -14.44 -22.20 -32.59
C VAL A 112 -13.09 -21.89 -31.90
N SER A 113 -12.96 -22.22 -30.61
CA SER A 113 -11.72 -22.21 -29.78
C SER A 113 -11.26 -20.97 -28.95
N PRO A 114 -11.89 -19.76 -28.95
CA PRO A 114 -11.41 -18.68 -28.08
C PRO A 114 -11.85 -18.81 -26.60
N ILE A 115 -13.06 -19.26 -26.31
CA ILE A 115 -13.58 -19.15 -24.94
C ILE A 115 -13.18 -20.30 -24.02
N ASP A 116 -12.97 -21.50 -24.57
CA ASP A 116 -12.46 -22.64 -23.80
C ASP A 116 -11.01 -22.40 -23.34
N SER A 117 -10.17 -21.84 -24.21
CA SER A 117 -8.80 -21.44 -23.85
C SER A 117 -8.77 -20.33 -22.80
N LEU A 118 -9.72 -19.38 -22.88
CA LEU A 118 -9.89 -18.36 -21.84
C LEU A 118 -10.32 -18.98 -20.50
N LEU A 119 -11.30 -19.89 -20.51
CA LEU A 119 -11.77 -20.57 -19.31
C LEU A 119 -10.66 -21.41 -18.66
N SER A 120 -9.90 -22.17 -19.45
CA SER A 120 -8.72 -22.89 -18.97
C SER A 120 -7.73 -21.92 -18.32
N SER A 121 -7.40 -20.79 -18.97
CA SER A 121 -6.48 -19.81 -18.40
C SER A 121 -7.01 -19.19 -17.09
N ILE A 122 -8.30 -18.88 -16.99
CA ILE A 122 -8.93 -18.40 -15.75
C ILE A 122 -8.77 -19.43 -14.62
N ILE A 123 -8.93 -20.72 -14.92
CA ILE A 123 -8.86 -21.81 -13.94
C ILE A 123 -7.41 -22.10 -13.52
N ASP A 124 -6.49 -22.10 -14.48
CA ASP A 124 -5.07 -22.44 -14.29
C ASP A 124 -4.34 -21.38 -13.46
N TYR A 125 -4.63 -20.10 -13.72
CA TYR A 125 -3.97 -18.96 -13.06
C TYR A 125 -4.81 -18.31 -11.95
N ASP A 126 -6.00 -18.85 -11.67
CA ASP A 126 -6.96 -18.35 -10.69
C ASP A 126 -7.15 -16.83 -10.82
N TYR A 127 -7.73 -16.38 -11.93
CA TYR A 127 -7.93 -14.94 -12.12
C TYR A 127 -8.83 -14.39 -11.01
N VAL A 128 -8.43 -13.24 -10.47
CA VAL A 128 -9.21 -12.48 -9.49
C VAL A 128 -9.57 -11.11 -10.03
N MET A 129 -10.71 -10.60 -9.58
CA MET A 129 -11.18 -9.25 -9.84
C MET A 129 -11.16 -8.42 -8.56
N TRP A 130 -10.76 -7.16 -8.65
CA TRP A 130 -10.84 -6.22 -7.54
C TRP A 130 -10.94 -4.77 -8.04
N MET A 131 -11.52 -3.90 -7.22
CA MET A 131 -11.61 -2.46 -7.49
C MET A 131 -10.71 -1.70 -6.50
N PRO A 132 -9.74 -0.87 -6.95
CA PRO A 132 -8.85 -0.14 -6.04
C PRO A 132 -9.54 0.87 -5.12
N TYR A 133 -10.63 1.44 -5.61
CA TYR A 133 -11.39 2.50 -4.96
C TYR A 133 -12.88 2.17 -5.02
N PRO A 134 -13.65 2.57 -3.99
CA PRO A 134 -15.07 2.28 -3.98
C PRO A 134 -15.84 3.13 -4.98
N LEU A 135 -16.89 2.54 -5.53
CA LEU A 135 -17.75 3.14 -6.55
C LEU A 135 -18.43 4.43 -6.05
N GLU A 136 -18.78 4.49 -4.76
CA GLU A 136 -19.37 5.66 -4.12
C GLU A 136 -18.49 6.92 -4.15
N TRP A 137 -17.21 6.81 -4.54
CA TRP A 137 -16.32 7.98 -4.72
C TRP A 137 -16.45 8.64 -6.09
N TYR A 138 -17.13 7.99 -7.03
CA TYR A 138 -17.34 8.50 -8.37
C TYR A 138 -18.74 9.12 -8.48
N PRO A 139 -18.89 10.25 -9.19
CA PRO A 139 -20.20 10.79 -9.52
C PRO A 139 -21.09 9.75 -10.22
N ASP A 140 -22.40 9.75 -9.95
CA ASP A 140 -23.34 8.75 -10.48
C ASP A 140 -23.32 8.66 -12.01
N ASP A 141 -23.12 9.78 -12.71
CA ASP A 141 -23.01 9.85 -14.18
C ASP A 141 -21.69 9.27 -14.73
N ARG A 142 -20.74 8.93 -13.86
CA ARG A 142 -19.43 8.35 -14.18
C ARG A 142 -19.20 6.97 -13.60
N GLN A 143 -20.21 6.36 -12.97
CA GLN A 143 -20.11 5.03 -12.36
C GLN A 143 -20.15 3.87 -13.38
N PHE A 144 -19.89 4.12 -14.67
CA PHE A 144 -19.72 3.03 -15.65
C PHE A 144 -18.34 2.39 -15.51
N LEU A 145 -18.29 1.06 -15.47
CA LEU A 145 -17.04 0.34 -15.22
C LEU A 145 -16.11 0.34 -16.42
N THR A 146 -14.83 0.66 -16.16
CA THR A 146 -13.72 0.30 -17.05
C THR A 146 -13.05 -0.95 -16.50
N ILE A 147 -12.92 -2.00 -17.33
CA ILE A 147 -12.31 -3.26 -16.92
C ILE A 147 -10.93 -3.37 -17.57
N VAL A 148 -9.89 -3.52 -16.76
CA VAL A 148 -8.49 -3.55 -17.19
C VAL A 148 -7.84 -4.86 -16.74
N SER A 149 -6.97 -5.41 -17.56
CA SER A 149 -6.11 -6.53 -17.17
C SER A 149 -4.78 -6.03 -16.61
N HIS A 150 -4.21 -6.75 -15.64
CA HIS A 150 -2.82 -6.54 -15.24
C HIS A 150 -1.89 -6.63 -16.47
N PRO A 151 -1.02 -5.65 -16.73
CA PRO A 151 -0.26 -5.58 -17.99
C PRO A 151 0.91 -6.57 -18.05
N LEU A 152 1.33 -7.12 -16.90
CA LEU A 152 2.43 -8.10 -16.68
C LEU A 152 3.84 -7.56 -16.92
N ASP A 153 4.01 -6.67 -17.90
CA ASP A 153 5.30 -6.07 -18.27
C ASP A 153 5.61 -4.76 -17.55
N ASN A 154 4.63 -4.17 -16.88
CA ASN A 154 4.81 -2.95 -16.09
C ASN A 154 3.82 -2.89 -14.92
N GLU A 155 3.90 -1.84 -14.10
CA GLU A 155 2.97 -1.60 -13.00
C GLU A 155 2.29 -0.22 -13.07
N VAL A 156 2.49 0.53 -14.15
CA VAL A 156 2.09 1.94 -14.27
C VAL A 156 0.77 2.08 -15.00
N GLU A 157 0.64 1.45 -16.16
CA GLU A 157 -0.52 1.61 -17.05
C GLU A 157 -0.84 0.35 -17.86
N GLY A 158 -2.10 0.23 -18.27
CA GLY A 158 -2.58 -0.91 -19.03
C GLY A 158 -3.78 -0.55 -19.89
N ILE A 159 -4.05 -1.39 -20.90
CA ILE A 159 -5.19 -1.22 -21.78
C ILE A 159 -6.44 -1.73 -21.08
N GLY A 160 -7.38 -0.82 -20.81
CA GLY A 160 -8.71 -1.13 -20.28
C GLY A 160 -9.78 -1.06 -21.36
N TYR A 161 -10.91 -1.69 -21.06
CA TYR A 161 -12.08 -1.75 -21.93
C TYR A 161 -13.29 -1.18 -21.21
N ARG A 162 -14.09 -0.40 -21.92
CA ARG A 162 -15.37 0.10 -21.43
C ARG A 162 -16.45 -0.03 -22.50
N TRP A 163 -17.67 -0.32 -22.07
CA TRP A 163 -18.82 -0.43 -22.97
C TRP A 163 -19.65 0.86 -22.90
N ILE A 164 -19.62 1.65 -23.97
CA ILE A 164 -20.32 2.93 -24.05
C ILE A 164 -21.05 3.01 -25.40
N ASN A 165 -22.31 3.44 -25.37
CA ASN A 165 -23.13 3.66 -26.58
C ASN A 165 -23.17 2.44 -27.52
N GLY A 166 -23.20 1.23 -26.97
CA GLY A 166 -23.26 -0.03 -27.73
C GLY A 166 -21.94 -0.42 -28.41
N LYS A 167 -20.82 0.22 -28.04
CA LYS A 167 -19.48 -0.09 -28.56
C LYS A 167 -18.51 -0.36 -27.41
N LEU A 168 -17.57 -1.26 -27.67
CA LEU A 168 -16.42 -1.47 -26.81
C LEU A 168 -15.33 -0.47 -27.19
N GLU A 169 -14.89 0.33 -26.23
CA GLU A 169 -13.78 1.29 -26.40
C GLU A 169 -12.56 0.82 -25.61
N GLU A 170 -11.39 1.00 -26.20
CA GLU A 170 -10.10 0.82 -25.53
C GLU A 170 -9.63 2.16 -24.95
N VAL A 171 -9.15 2.12 -23.72
CA VAL A 171 -8.64 3.29 -23.00
C VAL A 171 -7.36 2.94 -22.25
N LEU A 172 -6.45 3.90 -22.14
CA LEU A 172 -5.26 3.74 -21.32
C LEU A 172 -5.63 4.01 -19.86
N VAL A 173 -5.43 3.01 -19.01
CA VAL A 173 -5.82 3.03 -17.60
C VAL A 173 -4.57 3.12 -16.73
N ASN A 174 -4.53 4.15 -15.89
CA ASN A 174 -3.50 4.38 -14.89
C ASN A 174 -4.13 5.00 -13.63
N ASP A 175 -3.27 5.44 -12.70
CA ASP A 175 -3.70 6.07 -11.44
C ASP A 175 -4.57 7.33 -11.67
N ASP A 176 -4.25 8.16 -12.66
CA ASP A 176 -4.98 9.38 -12.98
C ASP A 176 -6.35 9.08 -13.59
N TYR A 177 -6.43 8.11 -14.51
CA TYR A 177 -7.71 7.64 -15.04
C TYR A 177 -8.65 7.16 -13.92
N ASN A 178 -8.11 6.41 -12.95
CA ASN A 178 -8.87 5.90 -11.82
C ASN A 178 -9.23 6.98 -10.76
N GLU A 179 -8.73 8.22 -10.89
CA GLU A 179 -9.28 9.35 -10.14
C GLU A 179 -10.64 9.80 -10.69
N GLU A 180 -10.90 9.57 -11.98
CA GLU A 180 -12.10 10.07 -12.66
C GLU A 180 -13.16 9.00 -12.94
N TYR A 181 -12.74 7.76 -13.20
CA TYR A 181 -13.61 6.66 -13.57
C TYR A 181 -13.32 5.40 -12.75
N PRO A 182 -14.34 4.62 -12.37
CA PRO A 182 -14.13 3.38 -11.62
C PRO A 182 -13.46 2.33 -12.51
N VAL A 183 -12.47 1.65 -11.93
CA VAL A 183 -11.70 0.61 -12.60
C VAL A 183 -11.84 -0.73 -11.87
N LEU A 184 -12.23 -1.77 -12.61
CA LEU A 184 -12.18 -3.16 -12.19
C LEU A 184 -10.93 -3.82 -12.80
N ILE A 185 -10.04 -4.33 -11.95
CA ILE A 185 -8.79 -4.94 -12.37
C ILE A 185 -8.94 -6.46 -12.39
N VAL A 186 -8.60 -7.09 -13.50
CA VAL A 186 -8.46 -8.54 -13.65
C VAL A 186 -6.99 -8.90 -13.60
N THR A 187 -6.61 -9.77 -12.68
CA THR A 187 -5.21 -10.18 -12.47
C THR A 187 -5.13 -11.64 -12.06
N PRO A 188 -4.04 -12.35 -12.36
CA PRO A 188 -3.76 -13.63 -11.71
C PRO A 188 -3.64 -13.44 -10.19
N LYS A 189 -4.15 -14.40 -9.41
CA LYS A 189 -4.15 -14.31 -7.94
C LYS A 189 -2.77 -14.10 -7.33
N TYR A 190 -1.74 -14.76 -7.87
CA TYR A 190 -0.37 -14.64 -7.37
C TYR A 190 0.22 -13.23 -7.52
N LEU A 191 -0.35 -12.39 -8.41
CA LEU A 191 0.04 -10.96 -8.56
C LEU A 191 -0.85 -10.01 -7.74
N ALA A 192 -2.01 -10.45 -7.26
CA ALA A 192 -2.91 -9.60 -6.49
C ALA A 192 -2.35 -9.22 -5.10
N GLY A 193 -1.32 -9.93 -4.62
CA GLY A 193 -0.59 -9.54 -3.40
C GLY A 193 -1.37 -9.75 -2.10
N ASP A 194 -2.34 -10.68 -2.10
CA ASP A 194 -3.11 -11.05 -0.90
C ASP A 194 -2.31 -11.93 0.08
N ASP A 195 -1.19 -12.52 -0.36
CA ASP A 195 -0.37 -13.48 0.38
C ASP A 195 0.87 -12.86 1.04
N LEU A 196 0.73 -11.79 1.82
CA LEU A 196 1.66 -11.64 2.94
C LEU A 196 1.25 -12.65 4.00
N ASN A 197 1.81 -13.86 3.89
CA ASN A 197 2.06 -14.69 5.06
C ASN A 197 2.94 -13.86 5.99
N LEU A 198 2.28 -13.13 6.89
CA LEU A 198 2.89 -12.55 8.08
C LEU A 198 3.41 -13.74 8.88
N ASN A 199 4.59 -14.24 8.51
CA ASN A 199 5.48 -14.84 9.47
C ASN A 199 5.75 -13.75 10.49
N LEU A 200 4.84 -13.63 11.47
CA LEU A 200 5.14 -13.19 12.81
C LEU A 200 6.22 -14.16 13.30
N SER A 201 7.46 -14.03 12.82
CA SER A 201 8.61 -14.56 13.52
C SER A 201 8.79 -13.65 14.74
N SER A 202 7.87 -13.80 15.69
CA SER A 202 8.10 -13.43 17.07
C SER A 202 9.16 -14.40 17.62
N SER A 203 10.40 -14.30 17.14
CA SER A 203 11.57 -14.80 17.87
C SER A 203 12.00 -13.80 18.95
N LEU A 204 11.08 -12.94 19.38
CA LEU A 204 11.15 -12.17 20.60
C LEU A 204 11.03 -13.15 21.77
N LYS A 205 12.19 -13.69 22.20
CA LYS A 205 12.31 -14.65 23.32
C LYS A 205 11.57 -14.13 24.53
N SER A 206 10.56 -14.85 25.01
CA SER A 206 9.87 -14.58 26.27
C SER A 206 10.90 -14.57 27.42
N SER A 207 11.14 -13.42 28.03
CA SER A 207 11.95 -13.35 29.25
C SER A 207 11.07 -13.53 30.48
N VAL A 208 11.53 -14.31 31.45
CA VAL A 208 10.89 -14.50 32.75
C VAL A 208 11.40 -13.39 33.69
N GLY A 209 10.52 -12.46 34.10
CA GLY A 209 10.79 -11.48 35.17
C GLY A 209 10.30 -10.04 34.92
N ASP A 210 9.62 -9.49 35.94
CA ASP A 210 9.08 -8.14 36.21
C ASP A 210 8.53 -7.28 35.07
N GLU A 211 7.27 -6.80 35.27
CA GLU A 211 6.47 -5.86 34.45
C GLU A 211 7.05 -5.57 33.06
N ILE A 212 6.88 -6.56 32.19
CA ILE A 212 7.31 -6.53 30.81
C ILE A 212 6.29 -5.71 30.00
N LEU A 213 6.69 -4.50 29.60
CA LEU A 213 5.86 -3.60 28.80
C LEU A 213 5.97 -3.93 27.32
N GLN A 214 4.83 -4.16 26.68
CA GLN A 214 4.70 -4.28 25.23
C GLN A 214 4.38 -2.91 24.64
N VAL A 215 5.23 -2.44 23.72
CA VAL A 215 4.96 -1.26 22.89
C VAL A 215 4.53 -1.77 21.52
N ARG A 216 3.39 -1.28 21.04
CA ARG A 216 2.86 -1.61 19.73
C ARG A 216 2.68 -0.35 18.90
N ILE A 217 2.81 -0.49 17.58
CA ILE A 217 2.31 0.51 16.66
C ILE A 217 0.85 0.16 16.41
N GLY A 218 -0.06 1.03 16.86
CA GLY A 218 -1.50 0.77 16.83
C GLY A 218 -2.07 0.95 15.43
N GLU A 219 -2.00 2.17 14.92
CA GLU A 219 -2.53 2.55 13.62
C GLU A 219 -1.47 3.23 12.76
N PHE A 220 -1.62 3.15 11.45
CA PHE A 220 -0.74 3.75 10.46
C PHE A 220 -1.56 4.54 9.44
N ARG A 221 -1.00 5.65 8.96
CA ARG A 221 -1.59 6.48 7.92
C ARG A 221 -0.49 7.02 7.01
N THR A 222 -0.69 6.88 5.70
CA THR A 222 0.14 7.51 4.67
C THR A 222 -0.72 8.28 3.68
N ARG A 223 -0.21 9.42 3.18
CA ARG A 223 -0.82 10.18 2.07
C ARG A 223 -0.18 9.89 0.71
N SER A 224 0.94 9.15 0.70
CA SER A 224 1.71 8.83 -0.49
C SER A 224 1.82 7.33 -0.71
N LYS A 225 1.88 6.94 -1.98
CA LYS A 225 2.14 5.57 -2.44
C LYS A 225 3.65 5.29 -2.58
N PHE A 226 4.50 6.31 -2.44
CA PHE A 226 5.96 6.18 -2.49
C PHE A 226 6.51 5.43 -3.72
N GLY A 227 5.88 5.61 -4.88
CA GLY A 227 6.29 4.97 -6.13
C GLY A 227 5.65 3.60 -6.40
N THR A 228 4.78 3.10 -5.49
CA THR A 228 4.04 1.86 -5.74
C THR A 228 3.10 2.02 -6.94
N GLY A 229 3.31 1.18 -7.96
CA GLY A 229 2.57 1.22 -9.22
C GLY A 229 1.06 0.95 -9.07
N PHE A 230 0.27 1.38 -10.06
CA PHE A 230 -1.18 1.28 -10.09
C PHE A 230 -1.73 -0.15 -9.99
N PHE A 231 -1.06 -1.13 -10.58
CA PHE A 231 -1.55 -2.51 -10.58
C PHE A 231 -1.22 -3.29 -9.30
N LYS A 232 -0.31 -2.79 -8.46
CA LYS A 232 -0.10 -3.34 -7.11
C LYS A 232 -1.28 -3.02 -6.20
N LYS A 233 -1.94 -4.04 -5.68
CA LYS A 233 -3.13 -3.88 -4.83
C LYS A 233 -2.89 -3.04 -3.58
N ASN A 234 -1.79 -3.34 -2.89
CA ASN A 234 -1.41 -2.73 -1.62
C ASN A 234 -0.08 -2.00 -1.72
N VAL A 235 0.11 -1.00 -0.85
CA VAL A 235 1.42 -0.44 -0.56
C VAL A 235 1.99 -1.17 0.65
N THR A 236 3.08 -1.90 0.45
CA THR A 236 3.77 -2.66 1.50
C THR A 236 4.83 -1.81 2.16
N PHE A 237 4.79 -1.79 3.49
CA PHE A 237 5.76 -1.13 4.35
C PHE A 237 6.47 -2.15 5.23
N GLU A 238 7.72 -1.85 5.54
CA GLU A 238 8.50 -2.54 6.55
C GLU A 238 9.07 -1.56 7.58
N ILE A 239 8.97 -1.94 8.84
CA ILE A 239 9.61 -1.24 9.95
C ILE A 239 10.79 -2.08 10.42
N HIS A 240 11.96 -1.45 10.42
CA HIS A 240 13.20 -2.00 10.96
C HIS A 240 13.53 -1.29 12.26
N ARG A 241 13.83 -2.07 13.30
CA ARG A 241 14.21 -1.56 14.62
C ARG A 241 15.67 -1.83 14.86
N GLY A 242 16.43 -0.76 15.01
CA GLY A 242 17.85 -0.78 15.37
C GLY A 242 18.01 -0.59 16.87
N GLN A 243 19.02 -1.23 17.47
CA GLN A 243 19.36 -1.05 18.87
C GLN A 243 20.87 -1.11 19.08
N GLY A 244 21.33 -0.44 20.14
CA GLY A 244 22.68 -0.58 20.69
C GLY A 244 22.67 -1.40 21.98
N GLU A 245 23.71 -2.20 22.18
CA GLU A 245 23.98 -2.92 23.42
C GLU A 245 25.39 -2.58 23.92
N VAL A 246 25.51 -2.19 25.19
CA VAL A 246 26.81 -1.86 25.81
C VAL A 246 27.62 -3.14 25.94
N ASN A 247 28.87 -3.11 25.48
CA ASN A 247 29.80 -4.23 25.60
C ASN A 247 30.26 -4.43 27.05
N ALA A 248 30.88 -5.58 27.33
CA ALA A 248 31.35 -5.92 28.67
C ALA A 248 32.39 -4.93 29.25
N ASP A 249 33.01 -4.10 28.40
CA ASP A 249 33.97 -3.07 28.77
C ASP A 249 33.34 -1.79 29.35
N GLY A 250 32.01 -1.63 29.25
CA GLY A 250 31.27 -0.44 29.68
C GLY A 250 31.54 0.82 28.84
N LYS A 251 32.34 0.72 27.78
CA LYS A 251 32.88 1.88 27.02
C LYS A 251 32.52 1.86 25.55
N THR A 252 32.14 0.71 25.01
CA THR A 252 31.78 0.56 23.61
C THR A 252 30.36 -0.01 23.46
N ILE A 253 29.75 0.25 22.31
CA ILE A 253 28.43 -0.27 21.94
C ILE A 253 28.57 -1.18 20.73
N THR A 254 27.84 -2.30 20.73
CA THR A 254 27.56 -3.07 19.51
C THR A 254 26.16 -2.73 19.00
N THR A 255 25.99 -2.53 17.69
CA THR A 255 24.69 -2.20 17.08
C THR A 255 24.10 -3.39 16.32
N SER A 256 22.77 -3.50 16.29
CA SER A 256 22.06 -4.58 15.59
C SER A 256 20.66 -4.15 15.14
N TRP A 257 20.08 -4.91 14.19
CA TRP A 257 18.72 -4.74 13.67
C TRP A 257 17.86 -5.98 13.94
N PRO A 258 17.47 -6.24 15.20
CA PRO A 258 16.84 -7.50 15.60
C PRO A 258 15.39 -7.66 15.14
N THR A 259 14.75 -6.62 14.60
CA THR A 259 13.31 -6.67 14.31
C THR A 259 13.01 -6.06 12.95
N LYS A 260 12.25 -6.83 12.17
CA LYS A 260 11.73 -6.48 10.85
C LYS A 260 10.25 -6.83 10.81
N ILE A 261 9.39 -5.85 10.58
CA ILE A 261 7.93 -6.00 10.64
C ILE A 261 7.31 -5.46 9.37
N GLY A 262 6.65 -6.32 8.59
CA GLY A 262 5.92 -5.92 7.38
C GLY A 262 4.43 -5.70 7.64
N PHE A 263 3.82 -4.75 6.93
CA PHE A 263 2.36 -4.58 6.86
C PHE A 263 1.95 -3.92 5.54
N ASN A 264 0.68 -4.11 5.18
CA ASN A 264 0.08 -3.57 3.95
C ASN A 264 -0.89 -2.43 4.25
N VAL A 265 -0.93 -1.45 3.34
CA VAL A 265 -1.91 -0.36 3.35
C VAL A 265 -2.59 -0.30 1.99
N SER A 266 -3.90 -0.52 1.95
CA SER A 266 -4.67 -0.43 0.71
C SER A 266 -4.71 0.98 0.16
N LYS A 267 -4.75 1.11 -1.16
CA LYS A 267 -4.78 2.42 -1.85
C LYS A 267 -5.97 3.29 -1.47
N LYS A 268 -7.13 2.71 -1.17
CA LYS A 268 -8.31 3.45 -0.69
C LYS A 268 -7.99 4.24 0.59
N HIS A 269 -7.28 3.66 1.55
CA HIS A 269 -6.88 4.35 2.77
C HIS A 269 -5.92 5.51 2.48
N ILE A 270 -4.98 5.32 1.56
CA ILE A 270 -4.02 6.36 1.13
C ILE A 270 -4.74 7.53 0.45
N LYS A 271 -5.69 7.24 -0.45
CA LYS A 271 -6.50 8.26 -1.14
C LYS A 271 -7.36 9.03 -0.15
N ALA A 272 -8.03 8.36 0.78
CA ALA A 272 -8.80 9.02 1.85
C ALA A 272 -7.91 9.94 2.70
N ALA A 273 -6.68 9.51 3.02
CA ALA A 273 -5.72 10.32 3.73
C ALA A 273 -5.24 11.54 2.92
N LYS A 274 -4.97 11.37 1.62
CA LYS A 274 -4.54 12.41 0.66
C LYS A 274 -5.62 13.47 0.44
N LYS A 275 -6.88 13.07 0.28
CA LYS A 275 -8.04 13.98 0.14
C LYS A 275 -8.43 14.67 1.44
N GLY A 276 -7.85 14.28 2.58
CA GLY A 276 -8.09 14.92 3.88
C GLY A 276 -9.46 14.60 4.46
N TRP A 277 -10.06 13.46 4.12
CA TRP A 277 -11.39 13.05 4.56
C TRP A 277 -11.41 12.60 6.03
N THR A 278 -11.19 13.52 6.96
CA THR A 278 -10.91 13.25 8.38
C THR A 278 -11.97 12.40 9.11
N LYS A 279 -13.25 12.52 8.73
CA LYS A 279 -14.35 11.72 9.31
C LYS A 279 -14.69 10.47 8.50
N TYR A 280 -14.63 10.58 7.18
CA TYR A 280 -15.02 9.49 6.30
C TYR A 280 -13.95 8.39 6.35
N LYS A 281 -14.38 7.19 6.73
CA LYS A 281 -13.55 5.98 6.88
C LYS A 281 -12.25 6.28 7.64
N ASN A 282 -12.44 7.01 8.74
CA ASN A 282 -11.41 7.26 9.72
C ASN A 282 -10.19 8.01 9.17
N GLY A 283 -10.34 8.86 8.14
CA GLY A 283 -9.25 9.68 7.62
C GLY A 283 -8.11 8.93 6.93
N GLY A 284 -8.35 7.67 6.54
CA GLY A 284 -7.33 6.80 5.94
C GLY A 284 -6.36 6.18 6.95
N TRP A 285 -6.70 6.21 8.24
CA TRP A 285 -6.00 5.45 9.26
C TRP A 285 -6.34 3.96 9.19
N VAL A 286 -5.32 3.10 9.27
CA VAL A 286 -5.44 1.64 9.24
C VAL A 286 -4.90 1.07 10.53
N SER A 287 -5.63 0.15 11.16
CA SER A 287 -5.13 -0.60 12.31
C SER A 287 -4.08 -1.62 11.85
N VAL A 288 -2.85 -1.49 12.34
CA VAL A 288 -1.75 -2.43 12.07
C VAL A 288 -1.42 -3.28 13.29
N ASN A 289 -1.56 -2.72 14.50
CA ASN A 289 -1.36 -3.38 15.80
C ASN A 289 -0.11 -4.26 15.91
N VAL A 290 1.02 -3.77 15.39
CA VAL A 290 2.27 -4.54 15.32
C VAL A 290 3.15 -4.33 16.55
N LEU A 291 3.78 -5.40 17.03
CA LEU A 291 4.65 -5.37 18.21
C LEU A 291 5.99 -4.71 17.87
N TRP A 292 6.24 -3.52 18.41
CA TRP A 292 7.49 -2.78 18.22
C TRP A 292 8.60 -3.30 19.15
N ASP A 293 8.30 -3.39 20.44
CA ASP A 293 9.20 -3.99 21.44
C ASP A 293 8.35 -4.63 22.54
N TYR A 294 8.82 -5.76 23.04
CA TYR A 294 8.17 -6.52 24.10
C TYR A 294 8.94 -6.43 25.41
N ASN A 295 10.14 -5.84 25.44
CA ASN A 295 10.98 -5.74 26.63
C ASN A 295 11.41 -4.28 26.82
N TRP A 296 10.46 -3.36 26.70
CA TRP A 296 10.68 -1.93 26.84
C TRP A 296 10.82 -1.57 28.33
N LYS A 297 12.05 -1.49 28.84
CA LYS A 297 12.39 -1.22 30.26
C LYS A 297 12.85 0.23 30.49
N LYS A 298 12.81 0.72 31.74
CA LYS A 298 13.23 2.10 32.08
C LYS A 298 14.71 2.37 31.78
N GLY A 299 15.59 1.39 31.97
CA GLY A 299 17.03 1.51 31.71
C GLY A 299 17.46 1.21 30.28
N LYS A 300 16.57 1.27 29.28
CA LYS A 300 16.90 0.93 27.88
C LYS A 300 17.12 2.15 26.98
N THR A 301 17.88 1.85 25.94
CA THR A 301 18.64 2.62 24.95
C THR A 301 17.75 3.33 23.91
N GLU A 302 18.21 4.42 23.28
CA GLU A 302 17.54 5.00 22.09
C GLU A 302 17.56 3.95 20.98
N GLN A 303 16.38 3.60 20.48
CA GLN A 303 16.21 2.65 19.38
C GLN A 303 16.05 3.40 18.06
N GLY A 304 16.68 2.89 17.01
CA GLY A 304 16.48 3.38 15.65
C GLY A 304 15.20 2.82 15.07
N LEU A 305 14.39 3.66 14.45
CA LEU A 305 13.26 3.26 13.61
C LEU A 305 13.58 3.64 12.18
N VAL A 306 13.49 2.68 11.27
CA VAL A 306 13.54 2.93 9.83
C VAL A 306 12.25 2.37 9.23
N LEU A 307 11.52 3.25 8.54
CA LEU A 307 10.34 2.88 7.76
C LEU A 307 10.71 2.83 6.28
N VAL A 308 10.41 1.71 5.64
CA VAL A 308 10.71 1.45 4.23
C VAL A 308 9.41 1.13 3.51
N CYS A 309 9.18 1.73 2.35
CA CYS A 309 8.17 1.28 1.41
C CYS A 309 8.82 0.28 0.45
N THR A 310 8.59 -1.01 0.67
CA THR A 310 9.22 -2.08 -0.11
C THR A 310 8.53 -2.32 -1.45
N SER A 311 7.28 -1.92 -1.57
CA SER A 311 6.52 -2.04 -2.82
C SER A 311 6.81 -0.94 -3.84
N GLY A 312 7.48 0.15 -3.44
CA GLY A 312 7.68 1.35 -4.25
C GLY A 312 8.96 1.40 -5.08
N SER A 313 9.91 0.49 -4.83
CA SER A 313 11.18 0.43 -5.56
C SER A 313 11.86 -0.92 -5.34
N ASP A 314 12.52 -1.45 -6.35
CA ASP A 314 13.40 -2.62 -6.22
C ASP A 314 14.85 -2.25 -5.90
N LYS A 315 15.17 -0.95 -5.89
CA LYS A 315 16.53 -0.46 -5.61
C LYS A 315 16.88 -0.69 -4.14
N LYS A 316 18.18 -0.89 -3.89
CA LYS A 316 18.73 -0.95 -2.55
C LYS A 316 19.09 0.45 -2.08
N GLU A 317 18.72 0.78 -0.84
CA GLU A 317 19.09 2.02 -0.17
C GLU A 317 19.80 1.68 1.13
N THR A 318 20.84 2.46 1.47
CA THR A 318 21.51 2.37 2.77
C THR A 318 21.14 3.57 3.62
N VAL A 319 20.60 3.32 4.80
CA VAL A 319 20.30 4.35 5.79
C VAL A 319 21.25 4.22 6.97
N THR A 320 21.67 5.37 7.51
CA THR A 320 22.45 5.44 8.75
C THR A 320 21.59 6.08 9.81
N VAL A 321 21.46 5.43 10.97
CA VAL A 321 20.69 5.94 12.13
C VAL A 321 21.58 5.85 13.36
N SER A 322 21.58 6.89 14.19
CA SER A 322 22.28 6.86 15.47
C SER A 322 21.46 6.10 16.51
N VAL A 323 22.08 5.16 17.22
CA VAL A 323 21.51 4.50 18.40
C VAL A 323 22.37 4.83 19.61
N SER A 324 21.78 4.85 20.79
CA SER A 324 22.52 5.19 22.01
C SER A 324 22.19 4.29 23.16
N ALA A 325 23.19 3.92 23.96
CA ALA A 325 23.01 3.04 25.10
C ALA A 325 23.58 3.64 26.39
N ASN A 326 22.86 3.38 27.50
CA ASN A 326 23.29 3.81 28.83
C ASN A 326 23.96 2.65 29.56
N GLU A 327 25.03 2.97 30.26
CA GLU A 327 25.69 2.04 31.15
C GLU A 327 24.78 1.78 32.36
N LYS A 328 24.24 0.55 32.49
CA LYS A 328 23.51 0.06 33.69
C LYS A 328 22.40 0.99 34.23
N GLY A 329 21.73 1.75 33.35
CA GLY A 329 20.59 2.60 33.71
C GLY A 329 20.95 3.94 34.36
N ASP A 330 22.23 4.33 34.36
CA ASP A 330 22.68 5.63 34.86
C ASP A 330 22.67 6.66 33.70
N ILE A 331 22.00 7.79 33.91
CA ILE A 331 21.70 8.80 32.87
C ILE A 331 22.95 9.63 32.52
N SER A 332 24.04 9.48 33.28
CA SER A 332 25.23 10.34 33.22
C SER A 332 26.25 9.97 32.13
N ALA A 333 26.16 8.78 31.53
CA ALA A 333 27.07 8.32 30.47
C ALA A 333 26.30 7.58 29.35
N THR A 334 25.84 8.35 28.37
CA THR A 334 25.25 7.82 27.13
C THR A 334 26.33 7.68 26.07
N ILE A 335 26.56 6.46 25.58
CA ILE A 335 27.42 6.21 24.41
C ILE A 335 26.52 6.22 23.17
N LYS A 336 26.95 6.86 22.08
CA LYS A 336 26.21 6.95 20.81
C LYS A 336 27.02 6.28 19.71
N GLU A 337 26.36 5.48 18.88
CA GLU A 337 26.99 4.81 17.74
C GLU A 337 26.08 4.92 16.51
N GLU A 338 26.68 5.07 15.32
CA GLU A 338 25.93 5.01 14.07
C GLU A 338 25.76 3.56 13.63
N THR A 339 24.54 3.19 13.27
CA THR A 339 24.24 1.88 12.66
C THR A 339 23.75 2.06 11.23
N LYS A 340 24.25 1.21 10.34
CA LYS A 340 23.87 1.20 8.93
C LYS A 340 22.94 0.04 8.65
N LEU A 341 21.94 0.29 7.82
CA LEU A 341 21.01 -0.71 7.34
C LEU A 341 20.88 -0.58 5.83
N GLU A 342 21.15 -1.66 5.11
CA GLU A 342 20.82 -1.78 3.69
C GLU A 342 19.42 -2.42 3.58
N VAL A 343 18.53 -1.77 2.85
CA VAL A 343 17.16 -2.24 2.61
C VAL A 343 16.85 -2.24 1.12
N LYS A 344 15.98 -3.13 0.69
CA LYS A 344 15.36 -3.08 -0.65
C LYS A 344 14.05 -2.31 -0.54
N GLY A 345 13.87 -1.27 -1.34
CA GLY A 345 12.73 -0.37 -1.24
C GLY A 345 13.14 1.08 -1.06
N LYS A 346 12.14 1.95 -0.98
CA LYS A 346 12.32 3.37 -0.72
C LYS A 346 12.29 3.64 0.77
N VAL A 347 13.36 4.22 1.33
CA VAL A 347 13.33 4.70 2.71
C VAL A 347 12.39 5.90 2.79
N VAL A 348 11.35 5.77 3.61
CA VAL A 348 10.28 6.78 3.75
C VAL A 348 10.57 7.73 4.90
N GLY A 349 11.17 7.21 5.97
CA GLY A 349 11.52 8.00 7.13
C GLY A 349 12.34 7.20 8.12
N ASN A 350 13.06 7.92 8.97
CA ASN A 350 13.77 7.35 10.10
C ASN A 350 13.58 8.25 11.32
N ALA A 351 13.72 7.66 12.50
CA ALA A 351 13.70 8.37 13.77
C ALA A 351 14.50 7.60 14.81
N THR A 352 14.87 8.29 15.89
CA THR A 352 15.34 7.66 17.13
C THR A 352 14.23 7.77 18.17
N ILE A 353 14.02 6.70 18.92
CA ILE A 353 12.98 6.61 19.94
C ILE A 353 13.63 6.07 21.22
N ASP A 354 13.78 6.92 22.23
CA ASP A 354 13.99 6.49 23.61
C ASP A 354 12.67 6.41 24.36
N ARG A 355 12.70 5.76 25.53
CA ARG A 355 11.55 5.71 26.43
C ARG A 355 11.19 7.07 27.02
N ASP A 356 12.18 7.87 27.38
CA ASP A 356 11.94 9.12 28.09
C ASP A 356 11.42 10.20 27.14
N GLY A 357 11.97 10.32 25.94
CA GLY A 357 11.39 11.10 24.85
C GLY A 357 10.02 10.58 24.45
N PHE A 358 9.79 9.27 24.38
CA PHE A 358 8.45 8.71 24.19
C PHE A 358 7.44 9.17 25.27
N LEU A 359 7.74 8.99 26.55
CA LEU A 359 6.86 9.40 27.65
C LEU A 359 6.70 10.92 27.76
N LYS A 360 7.74 11.69 27.43
CA LYS A 360 7.72 13.15 27.46
C LYS A 360 6.92 13.72 26.29
N MET A 361 7.10 13.19 25.07
CA MET A 361 6.32 13.56 23.89
C MET A 361 4.83 13.24 24.06
N ASN A 362 4.50 12.12 24.72
CA ASN A 362 3.11 11.80 25.06
C ASN A 362 2.50 12.84 26.00
N LYS A 363 3.25 13.33 26.99
CA LYS A 363 2.75 14.32 27.98
C LYS A 363 2.71 15.76 27.49
N SER A 364 3.46 16.11 26.45
CA SER A 364 3.62 17.49 25.99
C SER A 364 3.27 17.62 24.50
N HIS A 365 1.98 17.88 24.25
CA HIS A 365 1.39 18.35 22.98
C HIS A 365 1.93 17.72 21.69
N TYR A 366 1.31 16.65 21.18
CA TYR A 366 1.11 16.43 19.75
C TYR A 366 -0.12 15.54 19.54
N GLU A 367 -0.74 15.67 18.36
CA GLU A 367 -1.99 15.02 17.92
C GLU A 367 -2.28 13.67 18.61
N MET A 368 -3.45 13.57 19.25
CA MET A 368 -3.89 12.36 19.96
C MET A 368 -4.97 11.65 19.17
N ARG A 369 -5.01 10.31 19.31
CA ARG A 369 -5.99 9.47 18.66
C ARG A 369 -6.49 8.40 19.62
N GLY A 370 -7.57 8.74 20.33
CA GLY A 370 -8.01 7.96 21.49
C GLY A 370 -6.92 7.96 22.58
N ALA A 371 -6.56 6.77 23.06
CA ALA A 371 -5.49 6.58 24.06
C ALA A 371 -4.07 6.48 23.45
N TRP A 372 -3.91 6.87 22.18
CA TRP A 372 -2.64 6.74 21.44
C TRP A 372 -2.09 8.10 21.02
N ALA A 373 -0.78 8.26 21.13
CA ALA A 373 -0.06 9.41 20.64
C ALA A 373 0.30 9.22 19.16
N VAL A 374 0.18 10.29 18.36
CA VAL A 374 0.53 10.27 16.93
C VAL A 374 1.97 10.74 16.75
N HIS A 375 2.74 9.93 16.02
CA HIS A 375 4.11 10.21 15.61
C HIS A 375 4.20 10.40 14.10
N SER A 376 5.17 11.19 13.65
CA SER A 376 5.44 11.48 12.25
C SER A 376 6.93 11.26 11.98
N VAL A 377 7.26 10.47 10.97
CA VAL A 377 8.65 10.23 10.51
C VAL A 377 8.91 10.77 9.11
N HIS A 378 7.84 11.24 8.45
CA HIS A 378 7.83 11.87 7.14
C HIS A 378 6.59 12.78 7.07
N GLY A 379 6.59 13.79 6.18
CA GLY A 379 5.44 14.71 6.04
C GLY A 379 4.13 14.02 5.64
N ASP A 380 4.24 12.90 4.92
CA ASP A 380 3.10 12.10 4.48
C ASP A 380 2.76 10.91 5.37
N VAL A 381 3.58 10.58 6.38
CA VAL A 381 3.41 9.36 7.19
C VAL A 381 3.22 9.69 8.65
N LYS A 382 2.18 9.08 9.22
CA LYS A 382 1.91 9.08 10.65
C LYS A 382 1.63 7.67 11.16
N PHE A 383 1.97 7.41 12.41
CA PHE A 383 1.59 6.19 13.11
C PHE A 383 1.28 6.47 14.57
N THR A 384 0.60 5.54 15.23
CA THR A 384 0.26 5.70 16.65
C THR A 384 1.03 4.74 17.54
N MET A 385 1.38 5.20 18.73
CA MET A 385 1.96 4.38 19.81
C MET A 385 1.25 4.71 21.14
N PRO A 386 1.29 3.82 22.16
CA PRO A 386 0.51 3.99 23.38
C PRO A 386 0.86 5.29 24.10
N HIS A 387 -0.13 6.06 24.56
CA HIS A 387 0.15 7.31 25.29
C HIS A 387 0.61 7.05 26.74
N SER A 388 0.06 6.01 27.36
CA SER A 388 0.47 5.53 28.68
C SER A 388 0.88 4.05 28.61
N LEU A 389 1.89 3.70 29.40
CA LEU A 389 2.31 2.32 29.62
C LEU A 389 1.46 1.80 30.77
N ASN A 390 0.43 1.01 30.47
CA ASN A 390 -0.34 0.27 31.47
C ASN A 390 0.14 -1.17 31.54
#